data_AF-A0A3B0P7P6-F1
#
_entry.id   AF-A0A3B0P7P6-F1
#
_cell.length_a   1.000
_cell.length_b   1.000
_cell.length_c   1.000
_cell.angle_alpha   90.00
_cell.angle_beta   90.00
_cell.angle_gamma   90.00
#
_symmetry.space_group_name_H-M   'P 1'
#
loop_
_entity.id
_entity.type
_entity.pdbx_description
1 polymer ?
#
loop_
_entity_poly.entity_id
_entity_poly.type
_entity_poly.pdbx_seq_one_letter_code
_entity_poly.pdbx_strand_id
1 'polypeptide(L)'
;MRYKTREVDSLFKKARFNGHTKKQIITYSDKRAKKDFEDRKILIDNFYKKATNGVVNYTDLVGSKKCRFYKASNKNGYYLLDHEKIEKDQQFDGYYVYETNRLDLSEKDVINFYARQW
;
A
#
# COMPACT_ATOMS: atom_id res chain seq x y z
N MET A 1 9.21 1.36 18.10
CA MET A 1 8.01 1.16 17.26
C MET A 1 6.85 1.86 17.94
N ARG A 2 6.16 2.77 17.23
CA ARG A 2 5.01 3.51 17.77
C ARG A 2 3.72 2.86 17.28
N TYR A 3 2.67 2.84 18.08
CA TYR A 3 1.37 2.33 17.64
C TYR A 3 0.20 3.06 18.29
N LYS A 4 -0.95 2.99 17.62
CA LYS A 4 -2.26 3.42 18.12
C LYS A 4 -3.28 2.33 17.83
N THR A 5 -4.23 2.13 18.72
CA THR A 5 -5.30 1.16 18.55
C THR A 5 -6.64 1.85 18.29
N ARG A 6 -7.52 1.16 17.57
CA ARG A 6 -8.96 1.46 17.52
C ARG A 6 -9.75 0.19 17.32
N GLU A 7 -10.98 0.20 17.81
CA GLU A 7 -11.96 -0.84 17.48
C GLU A 7 -12.74 -0.42 16.24
N VAL A 8 -13.03 -1.40 15.38
CA VAL A 8 -13.81 -1.21 14.16
C VAL A 8 -14.82 -2.33 14.00
N ASP A 9 -15.94 -2.00 13.40
CA ASP A 9 -16.95 -2.99 13.05
C ASP A 9 -16.42 -3.98 12.01
N SER A 10 -16.64 -5.27 12.25
CA SER A 10 -16.42 -6.29 11.23
C SER A 10 -17.57 -6.23 10.24
N LEU A 11 -17.26 -5.79 9.03
CA LEU A 11 -18.23 -5.67 7.96
C LEU A 11 -18.18 -6.90 7.04
N PHE A 12 -19.35 -7.43 6.73
CA PHE A 12 -19.59 -8.43 5.68
C PHE A 12 -20.04 -7.74 4.39
N LYS A 13 -20.19 -8.51 3.31
CA LYS A 13 -20.62 -8.07 1.96
C LYS A 13 -21.50 -6.83 1.97
N LYS A 14 -21.13 -5.83 1.16
CA LYS A 14 -21.80 -4.52 1.07
C LYS A 14 -21.80 -3.73 2.39
N ALA A 15 -20.69 -3.78 3.13
CA ALA A 15 -20.49 -3.02 4.36
C ALA A 15 -21.52 -3.31 5.47
N ARG A 16 -22.09 -4.52 5.50
CA ARG A 16 -23.08 -4.91 6.51
C ARG A 16 -22.39 -5.32 7.80
N PHE A 17 -22.69 -4.68 8.92
CA PHE A 17 -22.21 -5.13 10.22
C PHE A 17 -22.63 -6.58 10.49
N ASN A 18 -21.70 -7.39 10.97
CA ASN A 18 -21.91 -8.83 11.18
C ASN A 18 -22.05 -9.22 12.66
N GLY A 19 -22.16 -8.25 13.57
CA GLY A 19 -22.26 -8.50 15.01
C GLY A 19 -20.92 -8.63 15.74
N HIS A 20 -19.79 -8.52 15.03
CA HIS A 20 -18.46 -8.63 15.62
C HIS A 20 -17.65 -7.36 15.43
N THR A 21 -16.82 -7.02 16.41
CA THR A 21 -15.81 -5.97 16.30
C THR A 21 -14.42 -6.57 16.08
N LYS A 22 -13.52 -5.78 15.51
CA LYS A 22 -12.11 -6.11 15.33
C LYS A 22 -11.26 -5.02 15.96
N LYS A 23 -10.07 -5.41 16.39
CA LYS A 23 -9.05 -4.48 16.86
C LYS A 23 -8.10 -4.16 15.71
N GLN A 24 -7.94 -2.89 15.41
CA GLN A 24 -6.91 -2.39 14.51
C GLN A 24 -5.74 -1.84 15.32
N ILE A 25 -4.53 -2.31 15.03
CA ILE A 25 -3.28 -1.79 15.58
C ILE A 25 -2.53 -1.10 14.45
N ILE A 26 -2.56 0.22 14.47
CA ILE A 26 -1.89 1.07 13.48
C ILE A 26 -0.50 1.33 14.01
N THR A 27 0.51 0.91 13.26
CA THR A 27 1.91 0.97 13.67
C THR A 27 2.70 1.88 12.76
N TYR A 28 3.75 2.48 13.30
CA TYR A 28 4.71 3.28 12.54
C TYR A 28 6.14 2.84 12.86
N SER A 29 6.97 2.75 11.81
CA SER A 29 8.39 2.40 11.89
C SER A 29 9.21 3.12 10.84
N ASP A 30 10.28 3.81 11.26
CA ASP A 30 11.22 4.48 10.36
C ASP A 30 11.89 3.51 9.38
N LYS A 31 12.21 2.30 9.86
CA LYS A 31 12.76 1.23 9.00
C LYS A 31 11.80 0.88 7.88
N ARG A 32 10.49 0.85 8.16
CA ARG A 32 9.46 0.53 7.18
C ARG A 32 9.25 1.72 6.23
N ALA A 33 9.27 2.95 6.74
CA ALA A 33 9.19 4.16 5.92
C ALA A 33 10.30 4.20 4.86
N LYS A 34 11.54 3.90 5.26
CA LYS A 34 12.68 3.81 4.34
C LYS A 34 12.46 2.74 3.27
N LYS A 35 12.01 1.55 3.66
CA LYS A 35 11.73 0.44 2.72
C LYS A 35 10.61 0.82 1.73
N ASP A 36 9.49 1.37 2.23
CA ASP A 36 8.35 1.74 1.39
C ASP A 36 8.74 2.85 0.40
N PHE A 37 9.55 3.82 0.83
CA PHE A 37 10.17 4.81 -0.05
C PHE A 37 11.04 4.17 -1.15
N GLU A 38 11.93 3.25 -0.78
CA GLU A 38 12.82 2.56 -1.73
C GLU A 38 12.02 1.72 -2.74
N ASP A 39 11.00 0.98 -2.28
CA ASP A 39 10.11 0.20 -3.13
C ASP A 39 9.36 1.11 -4.13
N ARG A 40 8.83 2.25 -3.65
CA ARG A 40 8.17 3.23 -4.52
C ARG A 40 9.15 3.83 -5.53
N LYS A 41 10.37 4.17 -5.10
CA LYS A 41 11.42 4.69 -5.99
C LYS A 41 11.75 3.70 -7.09
N ILE A 42 11.89 2.41 -6.79
CA ILE A 42 12.12 1.35 -7.78
C ILE A 42 10.99 1.33 -8.84
N LEU A 43 9.73 1.48 -8.42
CA LEU A 43 8.60 1.52 -9.35
C LEU A 43 8.64 2.76 -10.26
N ILE A 44 9.03 3.91 -9.73
CA ILE A 44 9.21 5.16 -10.49
C ILE A 44 10.39 5.04 -11.46
N ASP A 45 11.53 4.53 -11.02
CA ASP A 45 12.72 4.33 -11.85
C ASP A 45 12.42 3.34 -12.99
N ASN A 46 11.64 2.30 -12.72
CA ASN A 46 11.20 1.35 -13.74
C ASN A 46 10.27 1.99 -14.80
N PHE A 47 9.47 3.00 -14.44
CA PHE A 47 8.74 3.81 -15.42
C PHE A 47 9.71 4.56 -16.30
N TYR A 48 10.65 5.31 -15.72
CA TYR A 48 11.57 6.15 -16.48
C TYR A 48 12.52 5.35 -17.39
N LYS A 49 12.87 4.11 -17.02
CA LYS A 49 13.62 3.20 -17.90
C LYS A 49 12.88 2.86 -19.21
N LYS A 50 11.55 2.91 -19.20
CA LYS A 50 10.70 2.63 -20.37
C LYS A 50 10.17 3.90 -21.03
N ALA A 51 10.21 5.03 -20.32
CA ALA A 51 9.59 6.25 -20.78
C ALA A 51 10.46 6.91 -21.87
N THR A 52 9.83 7.26 -22.98
CA THR A 52 10.41 8.12 -24.01
C THR A 52 9.65 9.44 -23.99
N ASN A 53 10.35 10.57 -23.83
CA ASN A 53 9.72 11.90 -23.70
C ASN A 53 8.64 11.97 -22.60
N GLY A 54 8.86 11.27 -21.48
CA GLY A 54 7.95 11.29 -20.32
C GLY A 54 6.68 10.42 -20.47
N VAL A 55 6.55 9.63 -21.55
CA VAL A 55 5.44 8.70 -21.76
C VAL A 55 5.94 7.28 -22.02
N VAL A 56 5.15 6.28 -21.64
CA VAL A 56 5.40 4.86 -21.94
C VAL A 56 4.34 4.37 -22.92
N ASN A 57 4.73 3.70 -24.01
CA ASN A 57 3.76 3.09 -24.93
C ASN A 57 3.18 1.80 -24.32
N TYR A 58 1.90 1.54 -24.55
CA TYR A 58 1.24 0.32 -24.10
C TYR A 58 1.90 -0.96 -24.64
N THR A 59 2.52 -0.90 -25.82
CA THR A 59 3.24 -2.04 -26.43
C THR A 59 4.47 -2.45 -25.62
N ASP A 60 5.08 -1.50 -24.89
CA ASP A 60 6.30 -1.72 -24.09
C ASP A 60 5.98 -2.31 -22.69
N LEU A 61 4.68 -2.47 -22.40
CA LEU A 61 4.17 -3.13 -21.21
C LEU A 61 3.93 -4.61 -21.50
N VAL A 62 5.01 -5.38 -21.57
CA VAL A 62 4.95 -6.85 -21.69
C VAL A 62 4.51 -7.46 -20.35
N GLY A 63 3.45 -8.27 -20.39
CA GLY A 63 2.90 -8.97 -19.23
C GLY A 63 2.02 -8.10 -18.35
N SER A 64 1.07 -8.71 -17.64
CA SER A 64 0.02 -8.09 -16.83
C SER A 64 0.47 -7.17 -15.67
N LYS A 65 1.75 -6.77 -15.61
CA LYS A 65 2.27 -5.81 -14.64
C LYS A 65 1.79 -4.40 -15.00
N LYS A 66 0.50 -4.15 -14.76
CA LYS A 66 -0.04 -2.81 -14.55
C LYS A 66 0.82 -2.15 -13.50
N CYS A 67 1.72 -1.27 -13.93
CA CYS A 67 2.64 -0.62 -13.04
C CYS A 67 1.85 0.38 -12.18
N ARG A 68 1.96 0.23 -10.86
CA ARG A 68 1.06 0.81 -9.83
C ARG A 68 0.73 2.30 -10.01
N PHE A 69 1.67 3.07 -10.54
CA PHE A 69 1.60 4.53 -10.70
C PHE A 69 1.40 4.99 -12.15
N TYR A 70 0.84 4.15 -13.02
CA TYR A 70 0.62 4.54 -14.42
C TYR A 70 -0.79 5.10 -14.59
N LYS A 71 -0.90 6.26 -15.25
CA LYS A 71 -2.14 6.93 -15.61
C LYS A 71 -2.25 6.97 -17.13
N ALA A 72 -3.41 6.62 -17.69
CA ALA A 72 -3.63 6.73 -19.14
C ALA A 72 -3.49 8.20 -19.57
N SER A 73 -2.75 8.44 -20.64
CA SER A 73 -2.64 9.76 -21.28
C SER A 73 -3.88 10.03 -22.12
N ASN A 74 -4.13 11.31 -22.42
CA ASN A 74 -5.15 11.72 -23.39
C ASN A 74 -4.82 11.26 -24.82
N LYS A 75 -3.56 10.89 -25.09
CA LYS A 75 -3.15 10.26 -26.35
C LYS A 75 -3.35 8.75 -26.24
N ASN A 76 -4.18 8.19 -27.12
CA ASN A 76 -4.44 6.76 -27.18
C ASN A 76 -3.12 5.96 -27.19
N GLY A 77 -3.04 4.95 -26.31
CA GLY A 77 -1.91 4.03 -26.24
C GLY A 77 -0.71 4.48 -25.40
N TYR A 78 -0.78 5.61 -24.71
CA TYR A 78 0.32 6.08 -23.86
C TYR A 78 -0.06 6.15 -22.39
N TYR A 79 0.93 5.90 -21.53
CA TYR A 79 0.84 6.07 -20.09
C TYR A 79 1.79 7.17 -19.60
N LEU A 80 1.30 7.94 -18.64
CA LEU A 80 2.01 8.94 -17.86
C LEU A 80 2.21 8.42 -16.44
N LEU A 81 3.09 9.07 -15.68
CA LEU A 81 3.24 8.82 -14.26
C LEU A 81 2.13 9.55 -13.47
N ASP A 82 1.51 8.84 -12.54
CA ASP A 82 0.43 9.36 -11.68
C ASP A 82 1.02 10.00 -10.41
N HIS A 83 1.40 11.28 -10.52
CA HIS A 83 2.02 12.02 -9.42
C HIS A 83 1.10 12.15 -8.19
N GLU A 84 -0.20 12.36 -8.38
CA GLU A 84 -1.15 12.44 -7.28
C GLU A 84 -1.21 11.12 -6.49
N LYS A 85 -1.16 10.00 -7.19
CA LYS A 85 -1.15 8.68 -6.55
C LYS A 85 0.17 8.40 -5.83
N ILE A 86 1.30 8.86 -6.37
CA ILE A 86 2.62 8.77 -5.73
C ILE A 86 2.64 9.59 -4.43
N GLU A 87 2.16 10.82 -4.45
CA GLU A 87 2.11 11.69 -3.27
C GLU A 87 1.19 11.11 -2.18
N LYS A 88 0.03 10.58 -2.57
CA LYS A 88 -0.86 9.87 -1.64
C LYS A 88 -0.19 8.65 -1.03
N ASP A 89 0.51 7.86 -1.83
CA ASP A 89 1.22 6.66 -1.37
C ASP A 89 2.33 7.02 -0.36
N GLN A 90 3.09 8.08 -0.65
CA GLN A 90 4.15 8.58 0.20
C GLN A 90 3.67 9.00 1.61
N GLN A 91 2.45 9.51 1.74
CA GLN A 91 1.87 9.89 3.04
C GLN A 91 1.73 8.70 4.01
N PHE A 92 1.71 7.48 3.48
CA PHE A 92 1.55 6.25 4.27
C PHE A 92 2.85 5.49 4.50
N ASP A 93 4.00 6.05 4.11
CA ASP A 93 5.29 5.42 4.34
C ASP A 93 5.51 5.08 5.80
N GLY A 94 5.83 3.82 6.07
CA GLY A 94 6.13 3.34 7.41
C GLY A 94 4.91 3.01 8.25
N TYR A 95 3.70 3.30 7.77
CA TYR A 95 2.47 2.87 8.41
C TYR A 95 2.12 1.43 8.03
N TYR A 96 1.75 0.64 9.03
CA TYR A 96 1.22 -0.70 8.81
C TYR A 96 0.09 -1.00 9.80
N VAL A 97 -1.02 -1.53 9.31
CA VAL A 97 -2.20 -1.82 10.12
C VAL A 97 -2.37 -3.33 10.27
N TYR A 98 -2.33 -3.79 11.51
CA TYR A 98 -2.74 -5.14 11.86
C TYR A 98 -4.22 -5.12 12.21
N GLU A 99 -5.02 -5.97 11.57
CA GLU A 99 -6.39 -6.24 11.98
C GLU A 99 -6.46 -7.61 12.64
N THR A 100 -7.05 -7.69 13.82
CA THR A 100 -7.20 -8.96 14.52
C THR A 100 -8.51 -9.05 15.29
N ASN A 101 -9.02 -10.29 15.39
CA ASN A 101 -10.13 -10.66 16.26
C ASN A 101 -9.61 -11.21 17.61
N ARG A 102 -8.29 -11.31 17.78
CA ARG A 102 -7.64 -11.80 19.02
C ARG A 102 -7.60 -10.67 20.04
N LEU A 103 -8.68 -10.54 20.80
CA LEU A 103 -8.80 -9.59 21.91
C LEU A 103 -8.05 -10.07 23.17
N ASP A 104 -7.66 -11.34 23.20
CA ASP A 104 -6.91 -11.99 24.27
C ASP A 104 -5.42 -11.62 24.28
N LEU A 105 -4.89 -11.11 23.17
CA LEU A 105 -3.47 -10.80 23.00
C LEU A 105 -3.18 -9.32 23.23
N SER A 106 -2.03 -9.03 23.84
CA SER A 106 -1.51 -7.67 23.89
C SER A 106 -1.13 -7.18 22.49
N GLU A 107 -1.09 -5.86 22.28
CA GLU A 107 -0.73 -5.31 20.96
C GLU A 107 0.66 -5.74 20.52
N LYS A 108 1.60 -5.83 21.46
CA LYS A 108 2.97 -6.28 21.19
C LYS A 108 2.99 -7.74 20.73
N ASP A 109 2.17 -8.59 21.34
CA ASP A 109 2.09 -10.01 20.98
C ASP A 109 1.46 -10.18 19.60
N VAL A 110 0.39 -9.43 19.30
CA VAL A 110 -0.22 -9.40 17.97
C VAL A 110 0.81 -8.98 16.91
N ILE A 111 1.51 -7.87 17.13
CA ILE A 111 2.54 -7.38 16.21
C ILE A 111 3.62 -8.44 15.99
N ASN A 112 4.17 -9.02 17.07
CA ASN A 112 5.22 -10.03 16.99
C ASN A 112 4.75 -11.32 16.32
N PHE A 113 3.52 -11.74 16.58
CA PHE A 113 2.93 -12.94 15.98
C PHE A 113 2.80 -12.80 14.47
N TYR A 114 2.20 -11.70 14.01
CA TYR A 114 2.04 -11.44 12.58
C TYR A 114 3.36 -11.09 11.88
N ALA A 115 4.31 -10.45 12.56
CA ALA A 115 5.62 -10.17 12.00
C ALA A 115 6.45 -11.42 11.66
N ARG A 116 6.11 -12.60 12.21
CA ARG A 116 6.79 -13.87 11.94
C ARG A 116 6.17 -14.67 10.79
N GLN A 117 5.00 -14.27 10.29
CA GLN A 117 4.34 -15.07 9.28
C GLN A 117 4.97 -14.90 7.90
N TRP A 118 5.65 -13.79 7.62
CA TRP A 118 6.30 -13.44 6.35
C TRP A 118 7.74 -12.95 6.60
#